data_AF-A0A397TJL0-F1
#
_entry.id   AF-A0A397TJL0-F1
#
_cell.length_a   1.000
_cell.length_b   1.000
_cell.length_c   1.000
_cell.angle_alpha   90.00
_cell.angle_beta   90.00
_cell.angle_gamma   90.00
#
_symmetry.space_group_name_H-M   'P 1'
#
loop_
_entity.id
_entity.type
_entity.pdbx_description
1 polymer ?
#
loop_
_entity_poly.entity_id
_entity_poly.type
_entity_poly.pdbx_seq_one_letter_code
_entity_poly.pdbx_strand_id
1 'polypeptide(L)'
;MRVLQKGLHQTLIQCIPRRLNFWLIQTMFYEKNGNCMELKQNVNVDPNDTVRWITYRYNGSKKFSSISPKDWNELIANREAMLIIEKNRKNKCSGEIKADARNDICHVIGIWYEILLDDYNIGLPSYKQARNVGWLYKQINTNKIVKDKVTELAKKEYGMTINGVKLLINYKLSRNSDVHKDSFNRDKNTPASVLSQQAQDALNLLRLADQSSDFQSAYETYVRRVYRKS
;
A
#
# COMPACT_ATOMS: atom_id res chain seq x y z
N MET A 1 45.10 49.30 1.98
CA MET A 1 45.55 50.38 1.05
C MET A 1 45.77 49.78 -0.34
N ARG A 2 46.07 50.58 -1.38
CA ARG A 2 46.01 50.19 -2.81
C ARG A 2 47.05 49.12 -3.19
N VAL A 3 46.73 48.06 -3.95
CA VAL A 3 46.57 47.87 -5.43
C VAL A 3 47.89 47.89 -6.24
N LEU A 4 47.94 46.98 -7.24
CA LEU A 4 48.86 46.85 -8.41
C LEU A 4 49.96 45.79 -8.26
N GLN A 5 50.04 44.66 -8.99
CA GLN A 5 49.56 44.21 -10.33
C GLN A 5 50.46 44.63 -11.52
N LYS A 6 51.06 43.61 -12.17
CA LYS A 6 51.59 43.46 -13.55
C LYS A 6 52.01 41.97 -13.66
N GLY A 7 51.69 41.15 -14.67
CA GLY A 7 51.40 41.41 -16.09
C GLY A 7 52.70 41.23 -16.91
N LEU A 8 52.80 40.51 -18.03
CA LEU A 8 51.82 39.76 -18.86
C LEU A 8 52.42 38.33 -19.14
N HIS A 9 52.06 37.45 -20.09
CA HIS A 9 51.20 37.49 -21.30
C HIS A 9 50.52 36.10 -21.54
N GLN A 10 50.37 35.63 -22.79
CA GLN A 10 49.70 34.36 -23.16
C GLN A 10 50.57 33.43 -24.02
N THR A 11 50.20 32.14 -24.14
CA THR A 11 49.75 31.53 -25.41
C THR A 11 48.91 30.28 -25.10
N LEU A 12 47.85 30.03 -25.90
CA LEU A 12 46.96 28.87 -25.75
C LEU A 12 47.63 27.57 -26.21
N ILE A 13 47.36 26.47 -25.50
CA ILE A 13 47.13 25.17 -26.14
C ILE A 13 45.77 24.65 -25.68
N GLN A 14 44.82 24.55 -26.62
CA GLN A 14 43.56 23.87 -26.38
C GLN A 14 43.78 22.36 -26.34
N CYS A 15 43.57 21.76 -25.18
CA CYS A 15 43.21 20.35 -25.08
C CYS A 15 41.90 20.25 -24.32
N ILE A 16 40.85 19.75 -24.97
CA ILE A 16 39.55 19.48 -24.37
C ILE A 16 39.54 18.04 -23.83
N PRO A 17 39.44 17.80 -22.51
CA PRO A 17 38.93 16.55 -21.99
C PRO A 17 37.41 16.67 -21.83
N ARG A 18 36.71 15.78 -22.51
CA ARG A 18 35.25 15.56 -22.50
C ARG A 18 34.62 15.80 -21.12
N ARG A 19 33.43 16.41 -21.12
CA ARG A 19 32.50 16.36 -19.98
C ARG A 19 32.30 14.91 -19.53
N LEU A 20 32.96 14.53 -18.44
CA LEU A 20 32.57 13.36 -17.66
C LEU A 20 31.27 13.71 -16.94
N ASN A 21 30.15 13.42 -17.60
CA ASN A 21 28.86 13.34 -16.92
C ASN A 21 28.97 12.19 -15.90
N PHE A 22 29.34 12.54 -14.67
CA PHE A 22 29.32 11.64 -13.52
C PHE A 22 27.88 11.28 -13.20
N TRP A 23 27.35 10.29 -13.91
CA TRP A 23 26.23 9.51 -13.43
C TRP A 23 26.70 8.74 -12.20
N LEU A 24 26.37 9.26 -11.02
CA LEU A 24 26.39 8.53 -9.77
C LEU A 24 25.31 7.44 -9.85
N ILE A 25 25.64 6.35 -10.54
CA ILE A 25 24.80 5.14 -10.59
C ILE A 25 24.86 4.51 -9.20
N GLN A 26 23.80 4.70 -8.42
CA GLN A 26 23.63 4.03 -7.13
C GLN A 26 23.52 2.52 -7.35
N THR A 27 24.23 1.75 -6.52
CA THR A 27 24.10 0.29 -6.48
C THR A 27 22.68 -0.08 -6.07
N MET A 28 22.04 -0.97 -6.83
CA MET A 28 20.68 -1.42 -6.57
C MET A 28 20.70 -2.72 -5.77
N PHE A 29 19.94 -2.76 -4.68
CA PHE A 29 19.86 -3.89 -3.76
C PHE A 29 18.48 -4.54 -3.83
N TYR A 30 18.41 -5.86 -3.70
CA TYR A 30 17.17 -6.59 -3.46
C TYR A 30 17.10 -6.99 -1.98
N GLU A 31 16.27 -6.31 -1.20
CA GLU A 31 16.02 -6.70 0.20
C GLU A 31 15.01 -7.85 0.23
N LYS A 32 15.42 -9.01 0.73
CA LYS A 32 14.57 -10.19 0.89
C LYS A 32 14.11 -10.31 2.35
N ASN A 33 12.81 -10.16 2.56
CA ASN A 33 12.13 -10.33 3.84
C ASN A 33 11.15 -11.51 3.75
N GLY A 34 11.49 -12.63 4.39
CA GLY A 34 10.67 -13.84 4.31
C GLY A 34 10.51 -14.32 2.87
N ASN A 35 9.28 -14.29 2.36
CA ASN A 35 8.94 -14.68 0.98
C ASN A 35 8.91 -13.49 0.00
N CYS A 36 9.05 -12.25 0.48
CA CYS A 36 9.11 -11.07 -0.37
C CYS A 36 10.53 -10.76 -0.85
N MET A 37 10.63 -10.05 -1.97
CA MET A 37 11.87 -9.42 -2.45
C MET A 37 11.56 -8.02 -2.97
N GLU A 38 12.30 -7.00 -2.52
CA GLU A 38 12.04 -5.60 -2.82
C GLU A 38 13.28 -4.89 -3.34
N LEU A 39 13.15 -4.19 -4.47
CA LEU A 39 14.22 -3.39 -5.06
C LEU A 39 14.38 -2.06 -4.30
N LYS A 40 15.59 -1.78 -3.80
CA LYS A 40 15.92 -0.58 -3.01
C LYS A 40 17.24 0.05 -3.48
N GLN A 41 17.30 1.38 -3.43
CA GLN A 41 18.53 2.16 -3.68
C GLN A 41 19.49 2.16 -2.49
N ASN A 42 18.95 1.99 -1.27
CA ASN A 42 19.71 1.93 -0.03
C ASN A 42 19.09 0.84 0.87
N VAL A 43 19.94 0.15 1.62
CA VAL A 43 19.54 -0.94 2.53
C VAL A 43 20.37 -0.86 3.81
N ASN A 44 19.73 -1.07 4.96
CA ASN A 44 20.46 -1.21 6.22
C ASN A 44 20.75 -2.70 6.46
N VAL A 45 22.03 -3.07 6.58
CA VAL A 45 22.48 -4.47 6.67
C VAL A 45 22.95 -4.74 8.10
N ASP A 46 22.24 -5.64 8.80
CA ASP A 46 22.61 -6.08 10.13
C ASP A 46 23.74 -7.12 10.05
N PRO A 47 24.63 -7.24 11.05
CA PRO A 47 25.74 -8.21 11.03
C PRO A 47 25.31 -9.68 10.85
N ASN A 48 24.06 -10.00 11.20
CA ASN A 48 23.48 -11.34 11.08
C ASN A 48 22.75 -11.61 9.77
N ASP A 49 22.52 -10.59 8.93
CA ASP A 49 21.89 -10.76 7.62
C ASP A 49 22.81 -11.54 6.67
N THR A 50 22.21 -12.23 5.71
CA THR A 50 22.95 -12.94 4.66
C THR A 50 22.98 -12.10 3.40
N VAL A 51 24.17 -11.65 3.00
CA VAL A 51 24.41 -11.07 1.69
C VAL A 51 24.59 -12.20 0.70
N ARG A 52 23.73 -12.27 -0.31
CA ARG A 52 23.90 -13.09 -1.50
C ARG A 52 24.26 -12.18 -2.66
N TRP A 53 25.17 -12.62 -3.52
CA TRP A 53 25.46 -11.92 -4.77
C TRP A 53 25.46 -12.91 -5.93
N ILE A 54 24.90 -12.45 -7.04
CA ILE A 54 24.83 -13.18 -8.30
C ILE A 54 25.55 -12.33 -9.34
N THR A 55 26.60 -12.88 -9.93
CA THR A 55 27.29 -12.29 -11.08
C THR A 55 27.27 -13.29 -12.24
N TYR A 56 27.48 -12.82 -13.45
CA TYR A 56 27.63 -13.66 -14.66
C TYR A 56 28.73 -14.74 -14.60
N ARG A 57 29.64 -14.71 -13.61
CA ARG A 57 30.72 -15.72 -13.42
C ARG A 57 30.68 -16.45 -12.09
N TYR A 58 30.14 -15.84 -11.03
CA TYR A 58 30.20 -16.37 -9.66
C TYR A 58 28.94 -16.03 -8.86
N ASN A 59 28.44 -17.02 -8.13
CA ASN A 59 27.38 -16.86 -7.13
C ASN A 59 27.95 -17.13 -5.73
N GLY A 60 27.62 -16.28 -4.76
CA GLY A 60 28.08 -16.43 -3.39
C GLY A 60 27.04 -16.01 -2.35
N SER A 61 27.20 -16.50 -1.13
CA SER A 61 26.38 -16.12 0.02
C SER A 61 27.19 -16.17 1.31
N LYS A 62 27.20 -15.09 2.09
CA LYS A 62 27.85 -15.02 3.41
C LYS A 62 27.02 -14.17 4.37
N LYS A 63 27.14 -14.42 5.68
CA LYS A 63 26.69 -13.45 6.69
C LYS A 63 27.49 -12.16 6.55
N PHE A 64 26.85 -11.01 6.73
CA PHE A 64 27.52 -9.70 6.58
C PHE A 64 28.70 -9.54 7.55
N SER A 65 28.58 -10.02 8.79
CA SER A 65 29.67 -10.12 9.77
C SER A 65 30.91 -10.91 9.32
N SER A 66 30.81 -11.70 8.24
CA SER A 66 31.91 -12.50 7.67
C SER A 66 32.46 -11.93 6.35
N ILE A 67 32.07 -10.69 5.99
CA ILE A 67 32.54 -9.96 4.80
C ILE A 67 33.43 -8.83 5.30
N SER A 68 34.67 -8.72 4.81
CA SER A 68 35.53 -7.61 5.22
C SER A 68 35.05 -6.29 4.59
N PRO A 69 35.35 -5.12 5.18
CA PRO A 69 34.99 -3.83 4.58
C PRO A 69 35.54 -3.64 3.16
N LYS A 70 36.71 -4.25 2.87
CA LYS A 70 37.30 -4.25 1.53
C LYS A 70 36.45 -5.06 0.56
N ASP A 71 36.13 -6.31 0.90
CA ASP A 71 35.34 -7.19 0.03
C ASP A 71 33.93 -6.61 -0.21
N TRP A 72 33.34 -5.99 0.81
CA TRP A 72 32.05 -5.29 0.68
C TRP A 72 32.13 -4.13 -0.32
N ASN A 73 33.17 -3.28 -0.22
CA ASN A 73 33.37 -2.17 -1.15
C ASN A 73 33.59 -2.66 -2.59
N GLU A 74 34.31 -3.76 -2.79
CA GLU A 74 34.47 -4.39 -4.11
C GLU A 74 33.15 -4.97 -4.65
N LEU A 75 32.34 -5.60 -3.79
CA LEU A 75 31.02 -6.14 -4.16
C LEU A 75 30.02 -5.03 -4.57
N ILE A 76 29.92 -3.93 -3.82
CA ILE A 76 28.99 -2.83 -4.16
C ILE A 76 29.44 -2.00 -5.37
N ALA A 77 30.75 -1.97 -5.66
CA ALA A 77 31.29 -1.34 -6.86
C ALA A 77 31.11 -2.18 -8.14
N ASN A 78 30.85 -3.49 -8.00
CA ASN A 78 30.67 -4.40 -9.13
C ASN A 78 29.29 -4.20 -9.78
N ARG A 79 29.28 -3.62 -10.98
CA ARG A 79 28.06 -3.33 -11.77
C ARG A 79 27.39 -4.58 -12.36
N GLU A 80 28.09 -5.71 -12.39
CA GLU A 80 27.60 -6.99 -12.89
C GLU A 80 27.07 -7.88 -11.74
N ALA A 81 27.07 -7.37 -10.51
CA ALA A 81 26.57 -8.05 -9.32
C ALA A 81 25.14 -7.62 -8.97
N MET A 82 24.21 -8.57 -8.98
CA MET A 82 22.93 -8.43 -8.29
C MET A 82 23.13 -8.77 -6.80
N LEU A 83 22.98 -7.78 -5.93
CA LEU A 83 23.08 -7.95 -4.48
C LEU A 83 21.70 -8.20 -3.87
N ILE A 84 21.54 -9.33 -3.18
CA ILE A 84 20.32 -9.70 -2.46
C ILE A 84 20.66 -9.77 -0.96
N ILE A 85 20.04 -8.90 -0.16
CA ILE A 85 20.22 -8.87 1.30
C ILE A 85 19.06 -9.65 1.94
N GLU A 86 19.33 -10.85 2.44
CA GLU A 86 18.36 -11.68 3.14
C GLU A 86 18.38 -11.35 4.64
N LYS A 87 17.34 -10.63 5.08
CA LYS A 87 17.21 -10.11 6.45
C LYS A 87 16.98 -11.24 7.45
N ASN A 88 17.80 -11.30 8.50
CA ASN A 88 17.68 -12.29 9.57
C ASN A 88 16.44 -12.03 10.44
N ARG A 89 16.12 -10.76 10.69
CA ARG A 89 14.84 -10.35 11.29
C ARG A 89 13.82 -10.11 10.17
N LYS A 90 12.86 -11.02 10.03
CA LYS A 90 11.80 -10.93 9.04
C LYS A 90 10.74 -9.92 9.47
N ASN A 91 10.81 -8.71 8.92
CA ASN A 91 9.72 -7.74 8.98
C ASN A 91 8.78 -7.94 7.79
N LYS A 92 7.55 -7.43 7.87
CA LYS A 92 6.65 -7.42 6.70
C LYS A 92 7.23 -6.52 5.62
N CYS A 93 7.27 -7.02 4.39
CA CYS A 93 7.68 -6.22 3.25
C CYS A 93 6.60 -5.19 2.89
N SER A 94 6.93 -4.13 2.14
CA SER A 94 5.93 -3.16 1.69
C SER A 94 4.80 -3.82 0.90
N GLY A 95 5.11 -4.81 0.05
CA GLY A 95 4.11 -5.59 -0.70
C GLY A 95 3.11 -6.34 0.20
N GLU A 96 3.59 -6.90 1.31
CA GLU A 96 2.78 -7.61 2.32
C GLU A 96 1.95 -6.61 3.14
N ILE A 97 2.53 -5.47 3.55
CA ILE A 97 1.82 -4.37 4.21
C ILE A 97 0.68 -3.85 3.30
N LYS A 98 0.94 -3.66 2.00
CA LYS A 98 -0.10 -3.29 1.02
C LYS A 98 -1.14 -4.39 0.85
N ALA A 99 -0.77 -5.67 0.95
CA ALA A 99 -1.72 -6.79 0.84
C ALA A 99 -2.64 -6.87 2.06
N ASP A 100 -2.08 -6.81 3.26
CA ASP A 100 -2.80 -6.77 4.53
C ASP A 100 -3.75 -5.59 4.60
N ALA A 101 -3.30 -4.38 4.31
CA ALA A 101 -4.15 -3.19 4.36
C ALA A 101 -5.35 -3.28 3.40
N ARG A 102 -5.16 -3.89 2.23
CA ARG A 102 -6.25 -4.17 1.27
C ARG A 102 -7.22 -5.25 1.77
N ASN A 103 -6.74 -6.23 2.54
CA ASN A 103 -7.59 -7.24 3.17
C ASN A 103 -8.38 -6.63 4.35
N ASP A 104 -7.75 -5.80 5.16
CA ASP A 104 -8.40 -5.09 6.27
C ASP A 104 -9.49 -4.15 5.76
N ILE A 105 -9.21 -3.38 4.68
CA ILE A 105 -10.23 -2.59 3.98
C ILE A 105 -11.37 -3.48 3.48
N CYS A 106 -11.07 -4.65 2.88
CA CYS A 106 -12.07 -5.61 2.42
C CYS A 106 -12.94 -6.16 3.56
N HIS A 107 -12.38 -6.33 4.76
CA HIS A 107 -13.10 -6.72 5.96
C HIS A 107 -13.98 -5.58 6.51
N VAL A 108 -13.43 -4.37 6.68
CA VAL A 108 -14.14 -3.17 7.14
C VAL A 108 -15.29 -2.83 6.20
N ILE A 109 -15.10 -2.96 4.88
CA ILE A 109 -16.14 -2.85 3.86
C ILE A 109 -17.18 -4.00 3.97
N GLY A 110 -16.80 -5.18 4.46
CA GLY A 110 -17.70 -6.31 4.72
C GLY A 110 -18.80 -5.97 5.73
N ILE A 111 -18.41 -5.40 6.87
CA ILE A 111 -19.31 -4.95 7.95
C ILE A 111 -20.35 -3.96 7.41
N TRP A 112 -19.97 -3.10 6.46
CA TRP A 112 -20.90 -2.16 5.83
C TRP A 112 -22.05 -2.84 5.11
N TYR A 113 -21.80 -3.95 4.41
CA TYR A 113 -22.84 -4.55 3.57
C TYR A 113 -23.93 -5.19 4.37
N GLU A 114 -23.61 -5.72 5.55
CA GLU A 114 -24.61 -6.28 6.45
C GLU A 114 -25.59 -5.17 6.85
N ILE A 115 -25.06 -4.00 7.23
CA ILE A 115 -25.85 -2.79 7.52
C ILE A 115 -26.63 -2.29 6.28
N LEU A 116 -26.00 -2.19 5.10
CA LEU A 116 -26.66 -1.80 3.85
C LEU A 116 -27.78 -2.76 3.46
N LEU A 117 -27.58 -4.06 3.68
CA LEU A 117 -28.53 -5.13 3.34
C LEU A 117 -29.74 -5.07 4.29
N ASP A 118 -29.49 -4.90 5.59
CA ASP A 118 -30.52 -4.70 6.61
C ASP A 118 -31.34 -3.44 6.32
N ASP A 119 -30.69 -2.28 6.15
CA ASP A 119 -31.34 -1.01 5.83
C ASP A 119 -32.14 -1.09 4.51
N TYR A 120 -31.63 -1.78 3.49
CA TYR A 120 -32.36 -2.04 2.25
C TYR A 120 -33.58 -2.95 2.48
N ASN A 121 -33.50 -3.91 3.40
CA ASN A 121 -34.57 -4.86 3.70
C ASN A 121 -35.69 -4.29 4.57
N ILE A 122 -35.47 -3.15 5.25
CA ILE A 122 -36.51 -2.44 6.01
C ILE A 122 -37.75 -2.19 5.13
N GLY A 123 -38.91 -2.57 5.68
CA GLY A 123 -40.22 -2.41 5.06
C GLY A 123 -40.51 -3.33 3.86
N LEU A 124 -39.61 -4.24 3.49
CA LEU A 124 -39.84 -5.18 2.40
C LEU A 124 -40.41 -6.52 2.92
N PRO A 125 -41.43 -7.10 2.25
CA PRO A 125 -41.85 -8.47 2.52
C PRO A 125 -40.71 -9.43 2.14
N SER A 126 -40.61 -10.56 2.86
CA SER A 126 -39.50 -11.53 2.75
C SER A 126 -39.13 -11.92 1.31
N TYR A 127 -40.11 -12.12 0.42
CA TYR A 127 -39.87 -12.49 -0.98
C TYR A 127 -39.25 -11.38 -1.85
N LYS A 128 -39.24 -10.12 -1.37
CA LYS A 128 -38.57 -8.97 -2.02
C LYS A 128 -37.24 -8.57 -1.37
N GLN A 129 -36.88 -9.19 -0.25
CA GLN A 129 -35.65 -8.88 0.47
C GLN A 129 -34.41 -9.33 -0.31
N ALA A 130 -33.35 -8.52 -0.24
CA ALA A 130 -32.05 -8.86 -0.77
C ALA A 130 -31.40 -9.94 0.11
N ARG A 131 -30.98 -11.03 -0.53
CA ARG A 131 -30.44 -12.22 0.15
C ARG A 131 -28.96 -12.12 0.51
N ASN A 132 -28.21 -11.31 -0.23
CA ASN A 132 -26.78 -11.03 -0.03
C ASN A 132 -26.35 -9.85 -0.92
N VAL A 133 -25.14 -9.34 -0.67
CA VAL A 133 -24.55 -8.22 -1.41
C VAL A 133 -24.38 -8.51 -2.91
N GLY A 134 -24.09 -9.75 -3.31
CA GLY A 134 -23.93 -10.13 -4.72
C GLY A 134 -25.25 -10.03 -5.51
N TRP A 135 -26.35 -10.46 -4.89
CA TRP A 135 -27.70 -10.26 -5.44
C TRP A 135 -28.03 -8.77 -5.54
N LEU A 136 -27.78 -8.00 -4.46
CA LEU A 136 -28.06 -6.56 -4.44
C LEU A 136 -27.27 -5.84 -5.53
N TYR A 137 -25.98 -6.16 -5.69
CA TYR A 137 -25.13 -5.62 -6.76
C TYR A 137 -25.66 -5.91 -8.16
N LYS A 138 -26.06 -7.16 -8.43
CA LYS A 138 -26.66 -7.54 -9.72
C LYS A 138 -27.93 -6.72 -9.98
N GLN A 139 -28.81 -6.57 -8.98
CA GLN A 139 -30.05 -5.81 -9.11
C GLN A 139 -29.83 -4.30 -9.28
N ILE A 140 -28.86 -3.69 -8.58
CA ILE A 140 -28.50 -2.26 -8.80
C ILE A 140 -28.10 -1.99 -10.26
N ASN A 141 -27.59 -3.00 -10.97
CA ASN A 141 -27.20 -2.89 -12.38
C ASN A 141 -28.31 -3.26 -13.38
N THR A 142 -29.34 -4.02 -12.98
CA THR A 142 -30.37 -4.54 -13.91
C THR A 142 -31.81 -4.13 -13.59
N ASN A 143 -32.08 -3.61 -12.39
CA ASN A 143 -33.42 -3.32 -11.89
C ASN A 143 -33.49 -1.88 -11.39
N LYS A 144 -34.22 -1.03 -12.12
CA LYS A 144 -34.34 0.40 -11.81
C LYS A 144 -34.90 0.64 -10.40
N ILE A 145 -35.91 -0.12 -9.96
CA ILE A 145 -36.55 0.08 -8.64
C ILE A 145 -35.54 -0.19 -7.51
N VAL A 146 -34.73 -1.25 -7.64
CA VAL A 146 -33.69 -1.58 -6.66
C VAL A 146 -32.57 -0.54 -6.69
N LYS A 147 -32.12 -0.13 -7.89
CA LYS A 147 -31.13 0.93 -8.06
C LYS A 147 -31.58 2.24 -7.41
N ASP A 148 -32.82 2.65 -7.64
CA ASP A 148 -33.37 3.91 -7.15
C ASP A 148 -33.50 3.87 -5.61
N LYS A 149 -34.04 2.78 -5.03
CA LYS A 149 -34.08 2.61 -3.55
C LYS A 149 -32.67 2.65 -2.93
N VAL A 150 -31.69 1.94 -3.49
CA VAL A 150 -30.31 1.96 -2.97
C VAL A 150 -29.67 3.34 -3.16
N THR A 151 -29.99 4.06 -4.25
CA THR A 151 -29.46 5.43 -4.49
C THR A 151 -29.99 6.41 -3.46
N GLU A 152 -31.29 6.35 -3.14
CA GLU A 152 -31.91 7.17 -2.09
C GLU A 152 -31.32 6.83 -0.71
N LEU A 153 -31.28 5.54 -0.36
CA LEU A 153 -30.70 5.06 0.90
C LEU A 153 -29.25 5.51 1.08
N ALA A 154 -28.41 5.30 0.06
CA ALA A 154 -27.00 5.65 0.11
C ALA A 154 -26.77 7.16 0.28
N LYS A 155 -27.56 7.98 -0.41
CA LYS A 155 -27.51 9.44 -0.29
C LYS A 155 -27.96 9.91 1.09
N LYS A 156 -29.09 9.38 1.60
CA LYS A 156 -29.73 9.82 2.84
C LYS A 156 -28.97 9.33 4.08
N GLU A 157 -28.68 8.04 4.14
CA GLU A 157 -28.16 7.42 5.37
C GLU A 157 -26.63 7.40 5.42
N TYR A 158 -25.93 7.40 4.28
CA TYR A 158 -24.46 7.35 4.25
C TYR A 158 -23.80 8.55 3.57
N GLY A 159 -24.55 9.49 2.98
CA GLY A 159 -23.99 10.62 2.23
C GLY A 159 -23.24 10.22 0.95
N MET A 160 -23.51 9.02 0.41
CA MET A 160 -22.73 8.39 -0.65
C MET A 160 -23.51 8.34 -1.98
N THR A 161 -22.78 8.45 -3.11
CA THR A 161 -23.36 8.23 -4.43
C THR A 161 -23.50 6.73 -4.75
N ILE A 162 -24.43 6.37 -5.64
CA ILE A 162 -24.56 4.99 -6.12
C ILE A 162 -23.28 4.44 -6.80
N ASN A 163 -22.42 5.33 -7.32
CA ASN A 163 -21.11 4.93 -7.85
C ASN A 163 -20.14 4.57 -6.73
N GLY A 164 -20.13 5.32 -5.61
CA GLY A 164 -19.39 4.94 -4.40
C GLY A 164 -19.82 3.57 -3.87
N VAL A 165 -21.14 3.34 -3.79
CA VAL A 165 -21.71 2.04 -3.40
C VAL A 165 -21.18 0.91 -4.30
N LYS A 166 -21.22 1.10 -5.63
CA LYS A 166 -20.70 0.13 -6.60
C LYS A 166 -19.20 -0.09 -6.48
N LEU A 167 -18.41 0.96 -6.26
CA LEU A 167 -16.95 0.87 -6.11
C LEU A 167 -16.58 0.00 -4.90
N LEU A 168 -17.22 0.25 -3.75
CA LEU A 168 -17.03 -0.58 -2.57
C LEU A 168 -17.45 -2.03 -2.85
N ILE A 169 -18.68 -2.27 -3.35
CA ILE A 169 -19.17 -3.65 -3.62
C ILE A 169 -18.24 -4.41 -4.57
N ASN A 170 -17.80 -3.78 -5.67
CA ASN A 170 -16.84 -4.38 -6.59
C ASN A 170 -15.51 -4.73 -5.91
N TYR A 171 -15.00 -3.87 -5.04
CA TYR A 171 -13.79 -4.13 -4.29
C TYR A 171 -13.91 -5.39 -3.42
N LYS A 172 -15.02 -5.56 -2.69
CA LYS A 172 -15.26 -6.79 -1.89
C LYS A 172 -15.32 -8.03 -2.76
N LEU A 173 -16.17 -7.99 -3.80
CA LEU A 173 -16.39 -9.13 -4.70
C LEU A 173 -15.09 -9.54 -5.42
N SER A 174 -14.19 -8.59 -5.69
CA SER A 174 -12.90 -8.86 -6.36
C SER A 174 -11.79 -9.38 -5.44
N ARG A 175 -11.99 -9.34 -4.11
CA ARG A 175 -10.93 -9.65 -3.12
C ARG A 175 -11.18 -10.93 -2.31
N ASN A 176 -12.42 -11.41 -2.26
CA ASN A 176 -12.85 -12.60 -1.50
C ASN A 176 -12.50 -12.56 0.01
N SER A 177 -12.82 -13.64 0.73
CA SER A 177 -13.01 -13.66 2.19
C SER A 177 -11.76 -13.77 3.06
N ASP A 178 -10.61 -14.17 2.52
CA ASP A 178 -9.75 -15.12 3.27
C ASP A 178 -8.81 -14.54 4.34
N VAL A 179 -8.99 -13.27 4.74
CA VAL A 179 -8.39 -12.72 5.98
C VAL A 179 -9.39 -11.77 6.66
N HIS A 180 -10.22 -12.31 7.56
CA HIS A 180 -10.95 -11.49 8.53
C HIS A 180 -10.02 -11.17 9.71
N LYS A 181 -9.94 -9.90 10.10
CA LYS A 181 -9.33 -9.48 11.38
C LYS A 181 -10.42 -8.98 12.31
N ASP A 182 -10.61 -9.69 13.42
CA ASP A 182 -11.67 -9.37 14.38
C ASP A 182 -11.51 -8.00 15.07
N SER A 183 -10.33 -7.36 14.94
CA SER A 183 -10.05 -6.03 15.48
C SER A 183 -10.96 -4.92 14.96
N PHE A 184 -11.61 -5.11 13.81
CA PHE A 184 -12.54 -4.15 13.23
C PHE A 184 -14.02 -4.48 13.46
N ASN A 185 -14.33 -5.67 14.02
CA ASN A 185 -15.68 -6.06 14.37
C ASN A 185 -16.27 -5.05 15.39
N ARG A 186 -17.57 -4.81 15.27
CA ARG A 186 -18.35 -3.97 16.18
C ARG A 186 -19.42 -4.81 16.86
N ASP A 187 -19.44 -4.80 18.18
CA ASP A 187 -20.61 -5.20 18.97
C ASP A 187 -21.47 -3.96 19.25
N LYS A 188 -22.76 -4.17 19.55
CA LYS A 188 -23.68 -3.15 20.03
C LYS A 188 -23.17 -2.45 21.29
N ASN A 189 -22.36 -3.15 22.10
CA ASN A 189 -21.79 -2.66 23.35
C ASN A 189 -20.37 -2.07 23.21
N THR A 190 -19.79 -2.02 22.00
CA THR A 190 -18.42 -1.50 21.81
C THR A 190 -18.30 -0.04 22.27
N PRO A 191 -17.36 0.31 23.18
CA PRO A 191 -17.21 1.68 23.68
C PRO A 191 -16.92 2.71 22.59
N ALA A 192 -17.40 3.94 22.77
CA ALA A 192 -17.22 5.03 21.80
C ALA A 192 -15.75 5.38 21.52
N SER A 193 -14.87 5.22 22.51
CA SER A 193 -13.42 5.36 22.34
C SER A 193 -12.84 4.29 21.41
N VAL A 194 -13.27 3.03 21.56
CA VAL A 194 -12.87 1.91 20.69
C VAL A 194 -13.37 2.12 19.27
N LEU A 195 -14.64 2.52 19.08
CA LEU A 195 -15.17 2.88 17.76
C LEU A 195 -14.37 4.02 17.11
N SER A 196 -13.98 5.03 17.90
CA SER A 196 -13.18 6.16 17.41
C SER A 196 -11.77 5.73 16.97
N GLN A 197 -11.14 4.80 17.71
CA GLN A 197 -9.85 4.22 17.33
C GLN A 197 -9.99 3.35 16.07
N GLN A 198 -10.99 2.47 16.02
CA GLN A 198 -11.28 1.64 14.84
C GLN A 198 -11.52 2.50 13.58
N ALA A 199 -12.20 3.66 13.71
CA ALA A 199 -12.34 4.61 12.62
C ALA A 199 -10.99 5.16 12.13
N GLN A 200 -10.12 5.61 13.05
CA GLN A 200 -8.80 6.14 12.70
C GLN A 200 -7.91 5.06 12.06
N ASP A 201 -7.91 3.86 12.63
CA ASP A 201 -7.15 2.71 12.10
C ASP A 201 -7.66 2.33 10.72
N ALA A 202 -8.98 2.26 10.52
CA ALA A 202 -9.60 1.97 9.24
C ALA A 202 -9.23 3.01 8.17
N LEU A 203 -9.19 4.31 8.51
CA LEU A 203 -8.74 5.39 7.61
C LEU A 203 -7.24 5.27 7.29
N ASN A 204 -6.41 4.94 8.28
CA ASN A 204 -4.97 4.75 8.09
C ASN A 204 -4.65 3.63 7.08
N LEU A 205 -5.52 2.63 6.91
CA LEU A 205 -5.37 1.59 5.89
C LEU A 205 -5.34 2.17 4.47
N LEU A 206 -6.07 3.26 4.16
CA LEU A 206 -6.07 3.85 2.82
C LEU A 206 -4.67 4.28 2.38
N ARG A 207 -3.90 4.89 3.30
CA ARG A 207 -2.52 5.33 3.09
C ARG A 207 -1.58 4.17 2.79
N LEU A 208 -1.89 2.97 3.29
CA LEU A 208 -1.11 1.76 3.08
C LEU A 208 -1.58 0.99 1.83
N ALA A 209 -2.87 1.02 1.51
CA ALA A 209 -3.48 0.19 0.49
C ALA A 209 -3.36 0.72 -0.95
N ASP A 210 -2.97 1.98 -1.13
CA ASP A 210 -2.62 2.58 -2.43
C ASP A 210 -3.79 2.49 -3.45
N GLN A 211 -4.91 3.15 -3.10
CA GLN A 211 -6.19 3.08 -3.83
C GLN A 211 -6.50 4.37 -4.59
N SER A 212 -7.40 4.32 -5.58
CA SER A 212 -7.82 5.51 -6.35
C SER A 212 -8.53 6.55 -5.48
N SER A 213 -8.48 7.82 -5.89
CA SER A 213 -9.16 8.95 -5.22
C SER A 213 -10.64 8.68 -4.96
N ASP A 214 -11.34 8.14 -5.95
CA ASP A 214 -12.78 7.90 -5.91
C ASP A 214 -13.13 6.80 -4.89
N PHE A 215 -12.27 5.76 -4.80
CA PHE A 215 -12.39 4.73 -3.80
C PHE A 215 -12.09 5.26 -2.40
N GLN A 216 -11.01 6.05 -2.23
CA GLN A 216 -10.68 6.70 -0.97
C GLN A 216 -11.86 7.53 -0.46
N SER A 217 -12.42 8.42 -1.29
CA SER A 217 -13.57 9.26 -0.95
C SER A 217 -14.82 8.46 -0.54
N ALA A 218 -15.15 7.39 -1.27
CA ALA A 218 -16.25 6.49 -0.93
C ALA A 218 -16.02 5.78 0.41
N TYR A 219 -14.80 5.27 0.65
CA TYR A 219 -14.44 4.57 1.86
C TYR A 219 -14.36 5.50 3.09
N GLU A 220 -13.83 6.72 2.96
CA GLU A 220 -13.82 7.71 4.06
C GLU A 220 -15.23 8.08 4.51
N THR A 221 -16.11 8.38 3.53
CA THR A 221 -17.52 8.69 3.77
C THR A 221 -18.21 7.54 4.53
N TYR A 222 -17.90 6.31 4.13
CA TYR A 222 -18.36 5.09 4.80
C TYR A 222 -17.84 4.95 6.25
N VAL A 223 -16.52 4.96 6.46
CA VAL A 223 -15.90 4.71 7.79
C VAL A 223 -16.39 5.71 8.82
N ARG A 224 -16.53 6.99 8.43
CA ARG A 224 -17.09 8.07 9.27
C ARG A 224 -18.56 7.84 9.67
N ARG A 225 -19.28 6.92 9.01
CA ARG A 225 -20.67 6.58 9.32
C ARG A 225 -20.81 5.29 10.12
N VAL A 226 -20.08 4.22 9.79
CA VAL A 226 -20.19 2.94 10.54
C VAL A 226 -19.64 3.03 11.96
N TYR A 227 -18.56 3.80 12.16
CA TYR A 227 -17.97 4.01 13.48
C TYR A 227 -18.49 5.30 14.15
N ARG A 228 -19.50 5.96 13.56
CA ARG A 228 -20.21 7.05 14.23
C ARG A 228 -21.04 6.46 15.37
N LYS A 229 -20.90 7.01 16.57
CA LYS A 229 -21.77 6.68 17.69
C LYS A 229 -23.20 7.13 17.35
N SER A 230 -24.14 6.19 17.43
CA SER A 230 -25.59 6.44 17.45
C SER A 230 -26.00 6.95 18.82
#